data_AF-A0A6L7F0C8-F1
#
_entry.id   AF-A0A6L7F0C8-F1
#
_cell.length_a   1.000
_cell.length_b   1.000
_cell.length_c   1.000
_cell.angle_alpha   90.00
_cell.angle_beta   90.00
_cell.angle_gamma   90.00
#
_symmetry.space_group_name_H-M   'P 1'
#
loop_
_entity.id
_entity.type
_entity.pdbx_description
1 polymer ?
#
loop_
_entity_poly.entity_id
_entity_poly.type
_entity_poly.pdbx_seq_one_letter_code
_entity_poly.pdbx_strand_id
1 'polypeptide(L)'
;MKKAVGTAVVVAVLAIAVAVWVVRSQHGHVDTVADLDRGDCVDAAAFLRGAQPALADLTRADCDDPHDAEVLLVVDLDAAQAAAYRPEVPDAVCTDALGDRDSASAAGQRLLIAGIADTRRPSDGDELACFAFAADGQRIDGRVLTR
;
A
#
# COMPACT_ATOMS: atom_id res chain seq x y z
N MET A 1 13.55 47.94 7.86
CA MET A 1 12.36 47.08 7.63
C MET A 1 12.43 46.47 6.21
N LYS A 2 13.30 45.48 5.95
CA LYS A 2 13.39 44.80 4.63
C LYS A 2 13.66 43.29 4.69
N LYS A 3 13.82 42.72 5.90
CA LYS A 3 14.21 41.31 6.08
C LYS A 3 13.05 40.34 6.37
N ALA A 4 11.87 40.84 6.74
CA ALA A 4 10.73 40.00 7.12
C ALA A 4 9.87 39.53 5.92
N VAL A 5 9.99 40.17 4.76
CA VAL A 5 9.16 39.87 3.58
C VAL A 5 9.67 38.63 2.83
N GLY A 6 10.98 38.36 2.85
CA GLY A 6 11.55 37.20 2.15
C GLY A 6 11.22 35.86 2.81
N THR A 7 11.15 35.83 4.15
CA THR A 7 10.94 34.59 4.91
C THR A 7 9.50 34.09 4.85
N ALA A 8 8.51 35.00 4.83
CA ALA A 8 7.10 34.63 4.75
C ALA A 8 6.73 34.00 3.39
N VAL A 9 7.33 34.46 2.29
CA VAL A 9 7.09 33.92 0.95
C VAL A 9 7.65 32.50 0.81
N VAL A 10 8.84 32.22 1.37
CA VAL A 10 9.45 30.88 1.30
C VAL A 10 8.64 29.84 2.07
N VAL A 11 8.13 30.18 3.26
CA VAL A 11 7.28 29.26 4.04
C VAL A 11 5.94 28.99 3.36
N ALA A 12 5.33 30.01 2.76
CA ALA A 12 4.09 29.84 2.00
C ALA A 12 4.30 28.96 0.75
N VAL A 13 5.41 29.12 0.03
CA VAL A 13 5.73 28.27 -1.14
C VAL A 13 6.03 26.83 -0.73
N LEU A 14 6.74 26.61 0.39
CA LEU A 14 6.97 25.26 0.93
C LEU A 14 5.67 24.59 1.38
N ALA A 15 4.78 25.31 2.07
CA ALA A 15 3.48 24.77 2.48
C ALA A 15 2.59 24.42 1.27
N ILE A 16 2.59 25.25 0.23
CA ILE A 16 1.86 24.97 -1.01
C ILE A 16 2.48 23.78 -1.75
N ALA A 17 3.81 23.64 -1.79
CA ALA A 17 4.46 22.50 -2.43
C ALA A 17 4.16 21.17 -1.72
N VAL A 18 4.15 21.15 -0.38
CA VAL A 18 3.75 19.98 0.41
C VAL A 18 2.28 19.66 0.18
N ALA A 19 1.40 20.66 0.20
CA ALA A 19 -0.03 20.46 -0.08
C ALA A 19 -0.28 19.94 -1.51
N VAL A 20 0.44 20.44 -2.52
CA VAL A 20 0.33 19.96 -3.91
C VAL A 20 0.90 18.54 -4.05
N TRP A 21 1.97 18.19 -3.34
CA TRP A 21 2.49 16.81 -3.33
C TRP A 21 1.50 15.83 -2.68
N VAL A 22 0.84 16.23 -1.58
CA VAL A 22 -0.23 15.45 -0.93
C VAL A 22 -1.46 15.33 -1.85
N VAL A 23 -1.89 16.41 -2.52
CA VAL A 23 -3.07 16.37 -3.39
C VAL A 23 -2.82 15.58 -4.68
N ARG A 24 -1.62 15.64 -5.26
CA ARG A 24 -1.31 14.92 -6.51
C ARG A 24 -1.14 13.42 -6.31
N SER A 25 -0.83 13.00 -5.08
CA SER A 25 -0.66 11.59 -4.74
C SER A 25 -1.99 10.84 -4.51
N GLN A 26 -3.11 11.53 -4.25
CA GLN A 26 -4.35 10.84 -3.85
C GLN A 26 -5.19 10.24 -4.99
N HIS A 27 -4.86 10.44 -6.26
CA HIS A 27 -5.67 9.95 -7.40
C HIS A 27 -4.81 9.35 -8.52
N GLY A 28 -3.58 8.94 -8.19
CA GLY A 28 -2.65 8.32 -9.14
C GLY A 28 -2.93 6.83 -9.32
N HIS A 29 -2.75 6.34 -10.54
CA HIS A 29 -2.54 4.91 -10.77
C HIS A 29 -1.22 4.49 -10.11
N VAL A 30 -1.17 3.25 -9.64
CA VAL A 30 0.07 2.63 -9.16
C VAL A 30 0.67 1.87 -10.34
N ASP A 31 1.80 2.36 -10.86
CA ASP A 31 2.41 1.81 -12.07
C ASP A 31 3.46 0.74 -11.73
N THR A 32 4.16 0.88 -10.60
CA THR A 32 5.12 -0.10 -10.06
C THR A 32 4.95 -0.26 -8.55
N VAL A 33 5.34 -1.42 -8.02
CA VAL A 33 5.45 -1.68 -6.58
C VAL A 33 6.38 -0.68 -5.90
N ALA A 34 7.40 -0.18 -6.59
CA ALA A 34 8.31 0.84 -6.07
C ALA A 34 7.62 2.19 -5.78
N ASP A 35 6.39 2.41 -6.28
CA ASP A 35 5.60 3.61 -5.98
C ASP A 35 4.85 3.50 -4.64
N LEU A 36 4.86 2.31 -4.02
CA LEU A 36 4.12 2.00 -2.80
C LEU A 36 5.01 2.05 -1.58
N ASP A 37 4.50 2.70 -0.54
CA ASP A 37 5.10 2.73 0.78
C ASP A 37 4.24 1.96 1.80
N ARG A 38 4.87 1.46 2.86
CA ARG A 38 4.15 0.91 4.02
C ARG A 38 3.16 1.95 4.56
N GLY A 39 1.89 1.56 4.69
CA GLY A 39 0.79 2.38 5.17
C GLY A 39 0.04 3.14 4.07
N ASP A 40 0.40 2.94 2.80
CA ASP A 40 -0.37 3.45 1.67
C ASP A 40 -1.72 2.74 1.56
N CYS A 41 -2.77 3.51 1.26
CA CYS A 41 -4.10 3.00 1.04
C CYS A 41 -4.42 2.98 -0.45
N VAL A 42 -5.10 1.93 -0.90
CA VAL A 42 -5.46 1.73 -2.30
C VAL A 42 -6.89 1.22 -2.44
N ASP A 43 -7.45 1.49 -3.61
CA ASP A 43 -8.72 0.95 -4.07
C ASP A 43 -8.51 -0.01 -5.23
N ALA A 44 -9.20 -1.16 -5.14
CA ALA A 44 -9.35 -2.12 -6.21
C ALA A 44 -10.49 -3.10 -5.91
N ALA A 45 -11.50 -3.14 -6.78
CA ALA A 45 -12.70 -3.97 -6.62
C ALA A 45 -12.44 -5.49 -6.54
N ALA A 46 -11.23 -5.97 -6.80
CA ALA A 46 -10.85 -7.35 -6.57
C ALA A 46 -10.79 -7.68 -5.07
N PHE A 47 -10.29 -6.76 -4.23
CA PHE A 47 -10.18 -6.96 -2.78
C PHE A 47 -11.55 -7.21 -2.13
N LEU A 48 -12.55 -6.43 -2.53
CA LEU A 48 -13.93 -6.59 -2.05
C LEU A 48 -14.57 -7.94 -2.44
N ARG A 49 -13.95 -8.67 -3.37
CA ARG A 49 -14.37 -10.02 -3.81
C ARG A 49 -13.48 -11.12 -3.26
N GLY A 50 -12.57 -10.83 -2.33
CA GLY A 50 -11.65 -11.82 -1.80
C GLY A 50 -10.52 -12.18 -2.76
N ALA A 51 -10.24 -11.33 -3.76
CA ALA A 51 -9.31 -11.64 -4.85
C ALA A 51 -8.16 -10.64 -4.93
N GLN A 52 -7.02 -11.10 -5.44
CA GLN A 52 -5.87 -10.24 -5.72
C GLN A 52 -6.08 -9.48 -7.05
N PRO A 53 -5.94 -8.13 -7.05
CA PRO A 53 -5.96 -7.34 -8.28
C PRO A 53 -4.64 -7.45 -9.06
N ALA A 54 -4.65 -7.07 -10.34
CA ALA A 54 -3.40 -6.72 -11.00
C ALA A 54 -2.93 -5.35 -10.50
N LEU A 55 -1.62 -5.09 -10.52
CA LEU A 55 -1.07 -3.80 -10.06
C LEU A 55 -1.69 -2.61 -10.81
N ALA A 56 -1.87 -2.73 -12.13
CA ALA A 56 -2.50 -1.71 -12.97
C ALA A 56 -3.98 -1.42 -12.64
N ASP A 57 -4.64 -2.29 -11.86
CA ASP A 57 -6.00 -2.06 -11.37
C ASP A 57 -6.02 -1.28 -10.04
N LEU A 58 -4.87 -1.06 -9.41
CA LEU A 58 -4.75 -0.30 -8.18
C LEU A 58 -4.82 1.20 -8.45
N THR A 59 -5.58 1.89 -7.60
CA THR A 59 -5.61 3.35 -7.52
C THR A 59 -5.28 3.75 -6.09
N ARG A 60 -4.44 4.76 -5.90
CA ARG A 60 -4.18 5.27 -4.54
C ARG A 60 -5.45 5.89 -3.96
N ALA A 61 -5.71 5.64 -2.68
CA ALA A 61 -6.89 6.12 -1.95
C ALA A 61 -6.47 7.06 -0.81
N ASP A 62 -7.39 7.92 -0.35
CA ASP A 62 -7.21 8.63 0.91
C ASP A 62 -7.45 7.66 2.07
N CYS A 63 -6.47 7.56 2.96
CA CYS A 63 -6.52 6.67 4.11
C CYS A 63 -7.42 7.20 5.24
N ASP A 64 -7.80 8.48 5.21
CA ASP A 64 -8.75 9.05 6.17
C ASP A 64 -10.21 8.80 5.72
N ASP A 65 -10.40 8.33 4.48
CA ASP A 65 -11.67 7.84 3.94
C ASP A 65 -11.67 6.29 3.88
N PRO A 66 -12.85 5.64 3.76
CA PRO A 66 -12.90 4.20 3.55
C PRO A 66 -12.19 3.77 2.27
N HIS A 67 -11.37 2.72 2.33
CA HIS A 67 -10.55 2.22 1.22
C HIS A 67 -10.54 0.69 1.15
N ASP A 68 -10.13 0.12 0.02
CA ASP A 68 -10.25 -1.33 -0.18
C ASP A 68 -9.08 -2.12 0.44
N ALA A 69 -7.87 -1.58 0.46
CA ALA A 69 -6.71 -2.23 1.06
C ALA A 69 -5.61 -1.25 1.54
N GLU A 70 -4.80 -1.70 2.51
CA GLU A 70 -3.63 -0.95 3.01
C GLU A 70 -2.34 -1.77 2.86
N VAL A 71 -1.25 -1.14 2.40
CA VAL A 71 0.07 -1.75 2.27
C VAL A 71 0.65 -1.99 3.66
N LEU A 72 0.85 -3.25 4.03
CA LEU A 72 1.46 -3.63 5.31
C LEU A 72 2.99 -3.54 5.28
N LEU A 73 3.60 -3.93 4.16
CA LEU A 73 5.04 -3.88 3.90
C LEU A 73 5.32 -4.07 2.41
N VAL A 74 6.55 -3.75 2.03
CA VAL A 74 7.16 -4.11 0.74
C VAL A 74 8.41 -4.93 1.05
N VAL A 75 8.61 -6.04 0.34
CA VAL A 75 9.77 -6.93 0.49
C VAL A 75 10.44 -7.17 -0.86
N ASP A 76 11.75 -7.33 -0.83
CA ASP A 76 12.51 -7.91 -1.93
C ASP A 76 12.32 -9.43 -1.93
N LEU A 77 11.98 -10.00 -3.08
CA LEU A 77 11.86 -11.44 -3.25
C LEU A 77 13.23 -12.06 -3.44
N ASP A 78 13.57 -13.06 -2.63
CA ASP A 78 14.68 -13.94 -2.97
C ASP A 78 14.32 -14.88 -4.14
N ALA A 79 15.33 -15.51 -4.74
CA ALA A 79 15.13 -16.43 -5.86
C ALA A 79 14.12 -17.57 -5.59
N ALA A 80 14.02 -18.06 -4.35
CA ALA A 80 13.08 -19.12 -4.01
C ALA A 80 11.65 -18.58 -3.90
N GLN A 81 11.47 -17.42 -3.27
CA GLN A 81 10.19 -16.71 -3.15
C GLN A 81 9.68 -16.29 -4.53
N ALA A 82 10.54 -15.72 -5.38
CA ALA A 82 10.21 -15.32 -6.75
C ALA A 82 9.74 -16.52 -7.60
N ALA A 83 10.42 -17.67 -7.51
CA ALA A 83 10.01 -18.89 -8.21
C ALA A 83 8.70 -19.49 -7.67
N ALA A 84 8.48 -19.35 -6.36
CA ALA A 84 7.28 -19.83 -5.69
C ALA A 84 6.07 -18.90 -5.86
N TYR A 85 6.27 -17.62 -6.21
CA TYR A 85 5.21 -16.61 -6.28
C TYR A 85 4.02 -17.08 -7.13
N ARG A 86 2.84 -17.05 -6.52
CA ARG A 86 1.56 -17.25 -7.18
C ARG A 86 0.63 -16.14 -6.73
N PRO A 87 -0.17 -15.55 -7.63
CA PRO A 87 -1.13 -14.53 -7.26
C PRO A 87 -2.34 -15.17 -6.55
N GLU A 88 -2.13 -15.60 -5.30
CA GLU A 88 -3.08 -16.33 -4.47
C GLU A 88 -3.29 -15.59 -3.14
N VAL A 89 -4.43 -15.87 -2.49
CA VAL A 89 -4.80 -15.29 -1.19
C VAL A 89 -5.12 -16.44 -0.22
N PRO A 90 -4.49 -16.51 0.97
CA PRO A 90 -3.43 -15.62 1.46
C PRO A 90 -2.08 -15.87 0.78
N ASP A 91 -1.28 -14.82 0.62
CA ASP A 91 0.09 -14.94 0.12
C ASP A 91 1.05 -15.36 1.24
N ALA A 92 1.74 -16.50 1.05
CA ALA A 92 2.62 -17.09 2.06
C ALA A 92 3.86 -16.24 2.36
N VAL A 93 4.43 -15.58 1.33
CA VAL A 93 5.60 -14.72 1.49
C VAL A 93 5.25 -13.54 2.40
N CYS A 94 4.09 -12.94 2.16
CA CYS A 94 3.60 -11.85 2.98
C CYS A 94 3.29 -12.26 4.41
N THR A 95 2.66 -13.42 4.63
CA THR A 95 2.38 -13.90 5.99
C THR A 95 3.65 -14.21 6.76
N ASP A 96 4.66 -14.80 6.11
CA ASP A 96 5.94 -15.12 6.73
C ASP A 96 6.72 -13.84 7.08
N ALA A 97 6.70 -12.83 6.18
CA ALA A 97 7.41 -11.57 6.36
C ALA A 97 6.84 -10.68 7.49
N LEU A 98 5.51 -10.71 7.69
CA LEU A 98 4.84 -9.95 8.77
C LEU A 98 5.23 -10.44 10.18
N GLY A 99 5.52 -11.74 10.30
CA GLY A 99 5.71 -12.41 11.58
C GLY A 99 4.50 -12.33 12.51
N ASP A 100 4.63 -12.83 13.74
CA ASP A 100 3.48 -13.05 14.64
C ASP A 100 2.77 -11.76 15.11
N ARG A 101 3.47 -10.62 15.18
CA ARG A 101 2.90 -9.39 15.74
C ARG A 101 1.91 -8.70 14.81
N ASP A 102 2.30 -8.50 13.54
CA ASP A 102 1.46 -7.79 12.58
C ASP A 102 0.35 -8.73 12.05
N SER A 103 0.60 -10.04 12.05
CA SER A 103 -0.41 -11.08 11.79
C SER A 103 -1.57 -11.07 12.78
N ALA A 104 -1.31 -10.80 14.07
CA ALA A 104 -2.33 -10.77 15.10
C ALA A 104 -3.29 -9.56 14.94
N SER A 105 -2.76 -8.41 14.52
CA SER A 105 -3.56 -7.22 14.21
C SER A 105 -4.45 -7.42 12.99
N ALA A 106 -3.96 -8.13 11.97
CA ALA A 106 -4.74 -8.53 10.81
C ALA A 106 -5.83 -9.57 11.17
N ALA A 107 -5.48 -10.58 11.97
CA ALA A 107 -6.41 -11.62 12.40
C ALA A 107 -7.54 -11.06 13.30
N GLY A 108 -7.21 -10.14 14.21
CA GLY A 108 -8.19 -9.47 15.08
C GLY A 108 -9.22 -8.64 14.32
N GLN A 109 -8.84 -8.11 13.16
CA GLN A 109 -9.70 -7.32 12.28
C GLN A 109 -10.32 -8.13 11.13
N ARG A 110 -10.15 -9.47 11.13
CA ARG A 110 -10.62 -10.38 10.06
C ARG A 110 -10.13 -9.94 8.68
N LEU A 111 -8.85 -9.60 8.56
CA LEU A 111 -8.24 -9.19 7.29
C LEU A 111 -7.65 -10.40 6.56
N LEU A 112 -7.64 -10.33 5.23
CA LEU A 112 -6.88 -11.19 4.33
C LEU A 112 -5.61 -10.46 3.87
N ILE A 113 -4.61 -11.24 3.46
CA ILE A 113 -3.32 -10.71 2.99
C ILE A 113 -3.07 -11.14 1.56
N ALA A 114 -2.80 -10.19 0.66
CA ALA A 114 -2.44 -10.46 -0.74
C ALA A 114 -1.07 -9.86 -1.05
N GLY A 115 -0.23 -10.61 -1.76
CA GLY A 115 1.07 -10.14 -2.28
C GLY A 115 0.97 -9.77 -3.76
N ILE A 116 1.33 -8.54 -4.13
CA ILE A 116 1.31 -8.06 -5.52
C ILE A 116 2.71 -7.64 -5.94
N ALA A 117 3.21 -8.25 -7.02
CA ALA A 117 4.46 -7.89 -7.69
C ALA A 117 4.17 -7.16 -9.02
N ASP A 118 5.19 -6.47 -9.55
CA ASP A 118 5.13 -5.78 -10.84
C ASP A 118 4.76 -6.70 -12.01
N THR A 119 5.16 -7.97 -11.91
CA THR A 119 4.87 -8.97 -12.93
C THR A 119 4.28 -10.24 -12.34
N ARG A 120 3.62 -11.03 -13.18
CA ARG A 120 3.09 -12.36 -12.79
C ARG A 120 4.18 -13.42 -12.57
N ARG A 121 5.43 -13.10 -12.88
CA ARG A 121 6.61 -13.98 -12.76
C ARG A 121 7.81 -13.12 -12.32
N PRO A 122 7.81 -12.65 -11.06
CA PRO A 122 8.91 -11.88 -10.54
C PRO A 122 10.20 -12.69 -10.55
N SER A 123 11.32 -11.98 -10.54
CA SER A 123 12.68 -12.49 -10.47
C SER A 123 13.27 -12.25 -9.08
N ASP A 124 14.43 -12.84 -8.83
CA ASP A 124 15.25 -12.55 -7.65
C ASP A 124 15.57 -11.04 -7.59
N GLY A 125 15.26 -10.42 -6.46
CA GLY A 125 15.40 -8.99 -6.21
C GLY A 125 14.23 -8.12 -6.68
N ASP A 126 13.17 -8.69 -7.27
CA ASP A 126 11.95 -7.93 -7.57
C ASP A 126 11.15 -7.69 -6.28
N GLU A 127 10.44 -6.56 -6.22
CA GLU A 127 9.64 -6.19 -5.05
C GLU A 127 8.23 -6.85 -5.06
N LEU A 128 7.75 -7.15 -3.86
CA LEU A 128 6.39 -7.61 -3.57
C LEU A 128 5.77 -6.70 -2.50
N ALA A 129 4.66 -6.04 -2.84
CA ALA A 129 3.85 -5.31 -1.86
C ALA A 129 2.80 -6.23 -1.24
N CYS A 130 2.75 -6.25 0.09
CA CYS A 130 1.79 -7.04 0.85
C CYS A 130 0.67 -6.15 1.37
N PHE A 131 -0.56 -6.47 1.00
CA PHE A 131 -1.75 -5.68 1.33
C PHE A 131 -2.63 -6.40 2.35
N ALA A 132 -3.18 -5.66 3.31
CA ALA A 132 -4.32 -6.10 4.10
C ALA A 132 -5.62 -5.59 3.50
N PHE A 133 -6.66 -6.42 3.49
CA PHE A 133 -8.01 -6.05 3.10
C PHE A 133 -9.07 -6.85 3.86
N ALA A 134 -10.30 -6.35 3.96
CA ALA A 134 -11.31 -6.99 4.79
C ALA A 134 -11.80 -8.33 4.21
N ALA A 135 -11.83 -9.39 5.01
CA ALA A 135 -12.27 -10.72 4.57
C ALA A 135 -13.78 -10.80 4.28
N ASP A 136 -14.57 -9.84 4.78
CA ASP A 136 -16.02 -9.77 4.58
C ASP A 136 -16.42 -9.00 3.30
N GLY A 137 -15.43 -8.54 2.53
CA GLY A 137 -15.64 -7.79 1.29
C GLY A 137 -16.09 -6.35 1.53
N GLN A 138 -16.01 -5.84 2.75
CA GLN A 138 -16.22 -4.42 3.03
C GLN A 138 -14.93 -3.61 2.84
N ARG A 139 -15.10 -2.29 2.76
CA ARG A 139 -13.98 -1.35 2.79
C ARG A 139 -13.49 -1.20 4.22
N ILE A 140 -12.19 -0.96 4.38
CA ILE A 140 -11.57 -0.64 5.66
C ILE A 140 -11.96 0.78 6.03
N ASP A 141 -12.43 0.99 7.26
CA ASP A 141 -12.68 2.32 7.84
C ASP A 141 -11.55 2.65 8.81
N GLY A 142 -10.80 3.71 8.52
CA GLY A 142 -9.55 4.03 9.22
C GLY A 142 -8.36 3.18 8.76
N ARG A 143 -7.31 3.08 9.59
CA ARG A 143 -6.03 2.43 9.23
C ARG A 143 -5.85 1.06 9.85
N VAL A 144 -5.24 0.15 9.10
CA VAL A 144 -4.80 -1.17 9.57
C VAL A 144 -3.56 -1.05 10.44
N LEU A 145 -2.55 -0.32 9.96
CA LEU A 145 -1.33 -0.06 10.73
C LEU A 145 -1.57 1.08 11.71
N THR A 146 -1.90 0.73 12.94
CA THR A 146 -1.89 1.68 14.06
C THR A 146 -0.45 1.87 14.53
N ARG A 147 0.05 3.13 14.49
CA ARG A 147 1.37 3.49 15.00
C ARG A 147 1.56 3.15 16.47
#